data_AF-A0A356V6I1-F1
#
_entry.id   AF-A0A356V6I1-F1
#
_cell.length_a   1.000
_cell.length_b   1.000
_cell.length_c   1.000
_cell.angle_alpha   90.00
_cell.angle_beta   90.00
_cell.angle_gamma   90.00
#
_symmetry.space_group_name_H-M   'P 1'
#
loop_
_entity.id
_entity.type
_entity.pdbx_description
1 polymer ?
#
loop_
_entity_poly.entity_id
_entity_poly.type
_entity_poly.pdbx_seq_one_letter_code
_entity_poly.pdbx_strand_id
1 'polypeptide(L)'
;MTATCIMPDLLQLTKSTLATVSSILDQATQNLRADVVENGRICTVALETHQDTAHALSWLATYSQALQQMQNWAERLNDDGKFGEIEQLILQIAFGEYLAQIAGGIPMSQGEIARLQDFDLSLPETAEITALLADGNTTPARSRLVELMQDNIGHATFGATGLDE
;
A
#
# COMPACT_ATOMS: atom_id res chain seq x y z
N MET A 1 -9.68 1.28 -30.65
CA MET A 1 -8.56 1.55 -29.72
C MET A 1 -9.17 1.78 -28.36
N THR A 2 -9.31 0.74 -27.55
CA THR A 2 -9.64 0.88 -26.14
C THR A 2 -8.50 1.64 -25.50
N ALA A 3 -8.78 2.82 -24.94
CA ALA A 3 -7.82 3.48 -24.06
C ALA A 3 -7.50 2.48 -22.93
N THR A 4 -6.22 2.12 -22.79
CA THR A 4 -5.79 1.19 -21.76
C THR A 4 -6.07 1.82 -20.40
N CYS A 5 -6.81 1.13 -19.53
CA CYS A 5 -7.07 1.56 -18.16
C CYS A 5 -5.86 1.40 -17.22
N ILE A 6 -4.71 1.04 -17.80
CA ILE A 6 -3.42 0.89 -17.13
C ILE A 6 -2.64 2.20 -17.26
N MET A 7 -2.10 2.68 -16.14
CA MET A 7 -1.27 3.86 -16.06
C MET A 7 0.10 3.63 -16.72
N PRO A 8 0.65 4.61 -17.44
CA PRO A 8 1.96 4.49 -18.07
C PRO A 8 3.08 4.38 -17.03
N ASP A 9 4.18 3.73 -17.41
CA ASP A 9 5.39 3.57 -16.59
C ASP A 9 5.12 3.03 -15.17
N LEU A 10 4.12 2.14 -15.05
CA LEU A 10 3.52 1.72 -13.79
C LEU A 10 4.55 1.30 -12.73
N LEU A 11 5.51 0.44 -13.08
CA LEU A 11 6.54 -0.03 -12.14
C LEU A 11 7.37 1.13 -11.56
N GLN A 12 7.72 2.12 -12.39
CA GLN A 12 8.47 3.27 -11.94
C GLN A 12 7.58 4.21 -11.11
N LEU A 13 6.34 4.41 -11.53
CA LEU A 13 5.35 5.22 -10.84
C LEU A 13 5.11 4.71 -9.40
N THR A 14 4.85 3.41 -9.23
CA THR A 14 4.62 2.80 -7.92
C THR A 14 5.88 2.81 -7.07
N LYS A 15 7.04 2.47 -7.64
CA LYS A 15 8.34 2.50 -6.95
C LYS A 15 8.67 3.86 -6.35
N SER A 16 8.38 4.95 -7.08
CA SER A 16 8.64 6.32 -6.64
C SER A 16 7.88 6.72 -5.38
N THR A 17 6.80 6.03 -5.02
CA THR A 17 6.02 6.36 -3.80
C THR A 17 6.53 5.67 -2.53
N LEU A 18 7.30 4.58 -2.66
CA LEU A 18 7.73 3.75 -1.54
C LEU A 18 8.61 4.49 -0.52
N ALA A 19 9.53 5.33 -1.01
CA ALA A 19 10.41 6.11 -0.13
C ALA A 19 9.60 7.07 0.75
N THR A 20 8.56 7.70 0.18
CA THR A 20 7.66 8.58 0.92
C THR A 20 6.89 7.81 2.00
N VAL A 21 6.33 6.65 1.66
CA VAL A 21 5.60 5.82 2.64
C VAL A 21 6.52 5.33 3.76
N SER A 22 7.75 4.89 3.43
CA SER A 22 8.74 4.49 4.42
C SER A 22 9.11 5.63 5.36
N SER A 23 9.32 6.84 4.82
CA SER A 23 9.64 8.02 5.63
C SER A 23 8.52 8.39 6.61
N ILE A 24 7.26 8.20 6.22
CA ILE A 24 6.10 8.43 7.11
C ILE A 24 6.10 7.40 8.23
N LEU A 25 6.34 6.12 7.93
CA LEU A 25 6.43 5.07 8.93
C LEU A 25 7.57 5.33 9.94
N ASP A 26 8.73 5.75 9.45
CA ASP A 26 9.87 6.09 10.30
C ASP A 26 9.53 7.26 11.24
N GLN A 27 8.89 8.30 10.72
CA GLN A 27 8.49 9.45 11.52
C GLN A 27 7.40 9.09 12.53
N ALA A 28 6.38 8.31 12.14
CA ALA A 28 5.34 7.82 13.04
C ALA A 28 5.93 6.98 14.17
N THR A 29 6.93 6.14 13.87
CA THR A 29 7.67 5.35 14.84
C THR A 29 8.43 6.23 15.84
N GLN A 30 9.08 7.30 15.35
CA GLN A 30 9.80 8.24 16.20
C GLN A 30 8.85 9.01 17.12
N ASN A 31 7.70 9.45 16.60
CA ASN A 31 6.70 10.20 17.35
C ASN A 31 6.14 9.33 18.49
N LEU A 32 5.69 8.10 18.20
CA LEU A 32 5.22 7.18 19.25
C LEU A 32 6.32 6.87 20.28
N ARG A 33 7.58 6.69 19.84
CA ARG A 33 8.70 6.45 20.76
C ARG A 33 8.91 7.60 21.75
N ALA A 34 8.62 8.84 21.37
CA ALA A 34 8.74 9.98 22.27
C ALA A 34 7.77 9.87 23.46
N ASP A 35 6.62 9.21 23.26
CA ASP A 35 5.57 9.06 24.28
C ASP A 35 5.73 7.78 25.12
N VAL A 36 6.28 6.71 24.53
CA VAL A 36 6.29 5.38 25.17
C VAL A 36 7.67 4.90 25.67
N VAL A 37 8.74 5.69 25.50
CA VAL A 37 10.09 5.34 25.98
C VAL A 37 10.43 6.15 27.23
N GLU A 38 10.74 5.46 28.33
CA GLU A 38 11.26 6.04 29.56
C GLU A 38 12.61 5.42 29.90
N ASN A 39 13.60 6.25 30.24
CA ASN A 39 14.95 5.79 30.61
C ASN A 39 15.59 4.83 29.58
N GLY A 40 15.32 5.07 28.29
CA GLY A 40 15.84 4.27 27.18
C GLY A 40 15.18 2.90 27.00
N ARG A 41 14.04 2.64 27.64
CA ARG A 41 13.25 1.41 27.48
C ARG A 41 11.78 1.72 27.24
N ILE A 42 11.07 0.82 26.58
CA ILE A 42 9.61 0.94 26.42
C ILE A 42 8.97 0.82 27.80
N CYS A 43 8.17 1.83 28.17
CA CYS A 43 7.35 1.85 29.37
C CYS A 43 6.02 1.16 29.05
N THR A 44 5.73 0.02 29.68
CA THR A 44 4.50 -0.75 29.42
C THR A 44 3.23 0.06 29.74
N VAL A 45 3.26 0.85 30.83
CA VAL A 45 2.11 1.68 31.23
C VAL A 45 1.85 2.79 30.21
N ALA A 46 2.92 3.43 29.70
CA ALA A 46 2.78 4.42 28.63
C ALA A 46 2.27 3.76 27.34
N LEU A 47 2.80 2.59 26.97
CA LEU A 47 2.34 1.85 25.80
C LEU A 47 0.85 1.44 25.89
N GLU A 48 0.37 1.03 27.07
CA GLU A 48 -1.05 0.76 27.31
C GLU A 48 -1.91 2.03 27.21
N THR A 49 -1.39 3.16 27.67
CA THR A 49 -2.06 4.46 27.55
C THR A 49 -2.19 4.90 26.08
N HIS A 50 -1.20 4.58 25.26
CA HIS A 50 -1.13 4.90 23.83
C HIS A 50 -1.39 3.67 22.93
N GLN A 51 -2.22 2.71 23.40
CA GLN A 51 -2.43 1.45 22.69
C GLN A 51 -3.04 1.64 21.30
N ASP A 52 -3.96 2.60 21.15
CA ASP A 52 -4.57 2.97 19.88
C ASP A 52 -3.53 3.46 18.87
N THR A 53 -2.64 4.38 19.27
CA THR A 53 -1.54 4.87 18.43
C THR A 53 -0.54 3.75 18.12
N ALA A 54 -0.25 2.86 19.08
CA ALA A 54 0.63 1.71 18.87
C ALA A 54 0.05 0.69 17.86
N HIS A 55 -1.26 0.43 17.93
CA HIS A 55 -1.95 -0.40 16.95
C HIS A 55 -2.00 0.30 15.58
N ALA A 56 -2.29 1.60 15.53
CA ALA A 56 -2.29 2.38 14.31
C ALA A 56 -0.92 2.33 13.61
N LEU A 57 0.17 2.37 14.37
CA LEU A 57 1.54 2.26 13.84
C LEU A 57 1.75 0.88 13.21
N SER A 58 1.24 -0.17 13.85
CA SER A 58 1.35 -1.54 13.36
C SER A 58 0.59 -1.74 12.04
N TRP A 59 -0.59 -1.10 11.89
CA TRP A 59 -1.35 -1.10 10.64
C TRP A 59 -0.69 -0.29 9.53
N LEU A 60 -0.15 0.89 9.84
CA LEU A 60 0.66 1.67 8.89
C LEU A 60 1.89 0.87 8.42
N ALA A 61 2.59 0.20 9.35
CA ALA A 61 3.72 -0.66 9.02
C ALA A 61 3.31 -1.83 8.10
N THR A 62 2.13 -2.41 8.35
CA THR A 62 1.56 -3.48 7.52
C THR A 62 1.31 -2.99 6.08
N TYR A 63 0.74 -1.79 5.92
CA TYR A 63 0.45 -1.21 4.61
C TYR A 63 1.72 -0.81 3.87
N SER A 64 2.70 -0.22 4.57
CA SER A 64 4.03 0.07 4.02
C SER A 64 4.70 -1.19 3.50
N GLN A 65 4.68 -2.28 4.27
CA GLN A 65 5.24 -3.57 3.85
C GLN A 65 4.45 -4.21 2.70
N ALA A 66 3.12 -4.13 2.71
CA ALA A 66 2.30 -4.63 1.62
C ALA A 66 2.67 -3.94 0.30
N LEU A 67 2.76 -2.61 0.27
CA LEU A 67 3.17 -1.86 -0.92
C LEU A 67 4.58 -2.25 -1.40
N GLN A 68 5.53 -2.38 -0.46
CA GLN A 68 6.89 -2.81 -0.80
C GLN A 68 6.91 -4.22 -1.41
N GLN A 69 6.16 -5.18 -0.85
CA GLN A 69 6.12 -6.54 -1.37
C GLN A 69 5.37 -6.64 -2.71
N MET A 70 4.33 -5.83 -2.90
CA MET A 70 3.64 -5.72 -4.20
C MET A 70 4.58 -5.18 -5.28
N GLN A 71 5.37 -4.14 -4.99
CA GLN A 71 6.40 -3.67 -5.92
C GLN A 71 7.41 -4.78 -6.25
N ASN A 72 7.96 -5.44 -5.22
CA ASN A 72 8.97 -6.48 -5.42
C ASN A 72 8.43 -7.67 -6.22
N TRP A 73 7.18 -8.05 -5.99
CA TRP A 73 6.48 -9.08 -6.76
C TRP A 73 6.37 -8.69 -8.24
N ALA A 74 5.92 -7.47 -8.52
CA ALA A 74 5.77 -6.98 -9.88
C ALA A 74 7.11 -6.85 -10.62
N GLU A 75 8.16 -6.38 -9.95
CA GLU A 75 9.51 -6.30 -10.52
C GLU A 75 10.06 -7.69 -10.88
N ARG A 76 9.93 -8.68 -9.99
CA ARG A 76 10.35 -10.06 -10.29
C ARG A 76 9.59 -10.65 -11.48
N LEU A 77 8.27 -10.46 -11.53
CA LEU A 77 7.48 -10.93 -12.66
C LEU A 77 7.87 -10.21 -13.96
N ASN A 78 8.25 -8.93 -13.89
CA ASN A 78 8.69 -8.20 -15.06
C ASN A 78 10.02 -8.74 -15.60
N ASP A 79 10.96 -9.02 -14.70
CA ASP A 79 12.25 -9.62 -15.06
C ASP A 79 12.08 -11.01 -15.71
N ASP A 80 11.08 -11.77 -15.26
CA ASP A 80 10.71 -13.08 -15.83
C ASP A 80 9.83 -12.99 -17.10
N GLY A 81 9.46 -11.80 -17.55
CA GLY A 81 8.54 -11.60 -18.69
C GLY A 81 7.11 -12.05 -18.43
N LYS A 82 6.72 -12.15 -17.15
CA LYS A 82 5.41 -12.60 -16.66
C LYS A 82 4.53 -11.48 -16.09
N PHE A 83 4.97 -10.22 -16.15
CA PHE A 83 4.20 -9.06 -15.69
C PHE A 83 3.16 -8.63 -16.76
N GLY A 84 2.08 -9.40 -16.84
CA GLY A 84 1.00 -9.22 -17.81
C GLY A 84 -0.04 -8.18 -17.39
N GLU A 85 -1.16 -8.17 -18.12
CA GLU A 85 -2.24 -7.19 -17.92
C GLU A 85 -2.91 -7.34 -16.54
N ILE A 86 -3.14 -8.58 -16.10
CA ILE A 86 -3.79 -8.86 -14.81
C ILE A 86 -2.88 -8.44 -13.65
N GLU A 87 -1.57 -8.66 -13.75
CA GLU A 87 -0.59 -8.25 -12.75
C GLU A 87 -0.48 -6.73 -12.64
N GLN A 88 -0.46 -6.03 -13.78
CA GLN A 88 -0.44 -4.57 -13.84
C GLN A 88 -1.66 -3.96 -13.17
N LEU A 89 -2.86 -4.49 -13.45
CA LEU A 89 -4.09 -4.01 -12.84
C LEU A 89 -4.12 -4.26 -11.33
N ILE A 90 -3.68 -5.44 -10.89
CA ILE A 90 -3.55 -5.76 -9.46
C ILE A 90 -2.59 -4.77 -8.76
N LEU A 91 -1.42 -4.52 -9.33
CA LEU A 91 -0.44 -3.59 -8.76
C LEU A 91 -1.00 -2.16 -8.69
N GLN A 92 -1.57 -1.67 -9.79
CA GLN A 92 -2.12 -0.32 -9.89
C GLN A 92 -3.25 -0.08 -8.89
N ILE A 93 -4.20 -1.02 -8.81
CA ILE A 93 -5.34 -0.95 -7.89
C ILE A 93 -4.84 -1.01 -6.45
N ALA A 94 -3.88 -1.89 -6.13
CA ALA A 94 -3.33 -2.00 -4.79
C ALA A 94 -2.67 -0.69 -4.33
N PHE A 95 -1.83 -0.07 -5.18
CA PHE A 95 -1.20 1.20 -4.84
C PHE A 95 -2.23 2.33 -4.71
N GLY A 96 -3.20 2.42 -5.63
CA GLY A 96 -4.27 3.42 -5.54
C GLY A 96 -5.09 3.29 -4.25
N GLU A 97 -5.50 2.08 -3.90
CA GLU A 97 -6.30 1.82 -2.70
C GLU A 97 -5.50 2.05 -1.41
N TYR A 98 -4.29 1.52 -1.32
CA TYR A 98 -3.54 1.52 -0.06
C TYR A 98 -2.97 2.91 0.23
N LEU A 99 -2.58 3.69 -0.79
CA LEU A 99 -2.23 5.10 -0.61
C LEU A 99 -3.45 5.92 -0.18
N ALA A 100 -4.64 5.66 -0.75
CA ALA A 100 -5.87 6.34 -0.35
C ALA A 100 -6.24 6.04 1.10
N GLN A 101 -6.07 4.81 1.55
CA GLN A 101 -6.29 4.43 2.96
C GLN A 101 -5.20 4.97 3.88
N ILE A 102 -3.93 5.03 3.48
CA ILE A 102 -2.89 5.73 4.26
C ILE A 102 -3.26 7.22 4.42
N ALA A 103 -3.76 7.87 3.37
CA ALA A 103 -4.15 9.27 3.42
C ALA A 103 -5.43 9.54 4.23
N GLY A 104 -6.46 8.70 4.06
CA GLY A 104 -7.81 8.89 4.59
C GLY A 104 -8.11 8.14 5.88
N GLY A 105 -7.32 7.11 6.19
CA GLY A 105 -7.46 6.26 7.37
C GLY A 105 -7.53 4.77 7.03
N ILE A 106 -6.71 3.97 7.71
CA ILE A 106 -6.65 2.51 7.54
C ILE A 106 -7.66 1.86 8.50
N PRO A 107 -8.62 1.06 8.02
CA PRO A 107 -9.56 0.37 8.88
C PRO A 107 -8.85 -0.78 9.63
N MET A 108 -8.71 -0.63 10.95
CA MET A 108 -8.23 -1.69 11.85
C MET A 108 -9.37 -2.64 12.24
N SER A 109 -10.55 -2.07 12.40
CA SER A 109 -11.84 -2.74 12.58
C SER A 109 -12.93 -1.92 11.90
N GLN A 110 -14.21 -2.29 12.04
CA GLN A 110 -15.31 -1.47 11.51
C GLN A 110 -15.45 -0.12 12.23
N GLY A 111 -14.98 0.00 13.47
CA GLY A 111 -15.09 1.21 14.30
C GLY A 111 -13.78 1.94 14.55
N GLU A 112 -12.64 1.29 14.30
CA GLU A 112 -11.31 1.82 14.61
C GLU A 112 -10.54 2.07 13.32
N ILE A 113 -10.16 3.32 13.10
CA ILE A 113 -9.48 3.79 11.90
C ILE A 113 -8.15 4.41 12.33
N ALA A 114 -7.04 3.81 11.89
CA ALA A 114 -5.70 4.36 12.09
C ALA A 114 -5.47 5.53 11.15
N ARG A 115 -5.08 6.69 11.69
CA ARG A 115 -4.92 7.92 10.92
C ARG A 115 -3.51 8.48 11.09
N LEU A 116 -2.97 9.09 10.03
CA LEU A 116 -1.67 9.77 10.13
C LEU A 116 -1.71 10.94 11.12
N GLN A 117 -2.89 11.54 11.30
CA GLN A 117 -3.12 12.60 12.27
C GLN A 117 -2.93 12.13 13.72
N ASP A 118 -3.06 10.83 14.01
CA ASP A 118 -2.77 10.26 15.34
C ASP A 118 -1.26 10.33 15.67
N PHE A 119 -0.43 10.64 14.67
CA PHE A 119 1.02 10.84 14.79
C PHE A 119 1.44 12.29 14.45
N ASP A 120 0.51 13.23 14.30
CA ASP A 120 0.78 14.59 13.77
C ASP A 120 1.39 14.60 12.35
N LEU A 121 0.97 13.66 11.49
CA LEU A 121 1.47 13.50 10.13
C LEU A 121 0.38 13.64 9.06
N SER A 122 0.81 13.87 7.84
CA SER A 122 -0.01 13.80 6.63
C SER A 122 0.78 13.15 5.50
N LEU A 123 0.08 12.59 4.51
CA LEU A 123 0.70 12.05 3.31
C LEU A 123 1.17 13.21 2.41
N PRO A 124 2.45 13.31 2.03
CA PRO A 124 2.93 14.35 1.13
C PRO A 124 2.30 14.25 -0.26
N GLU A 125 1.92 15.40 -0.81
CA GLU A 125 1.38 15.54 -2.17
C GLU A 125 2.53 15.56 -3.20
N THR A 126 3.00 14.38 -3.59
CA THR A 126 3.89 14.21 -4.74
C THR A 126 3.08 13.95 -6.01
N ALA A 127 3.62 14.24 -7.19
CA ALA A 127 2.92 14.03 -8.45
C ALA A 127 2.51 12.56 -8.63
N GLU A 128 3.38 11.63 -8.23
CA GLU A 128 3.17 10.19 -8.32
C GLU A 128 2.07 9.70 -7.37
N ILE A 129 2.08 10.19 -6.12
CA ILE A 129 1.01 9.89 -5.15
C ILE A 129 -0.31 10.47 -5.64
N THR A 130 -0.34 11.73 -6.08
CA THR A 130 -1.56 12.36 -6.59
C THR A 130 -2.13 11.60 -7.79
N ALA A 131 -1.28 11.15 -8.71
CA ALA A 131 -1.71 10.36 -9.86
C ALA A 131 -2.29 9.00 -9.44
N LEU A 132 -1.63 8.27 -8.54
CA LEU A 132 -2.12 6.97 -8.06
C LEU A 132 -3.41 7.08 -7.24
N LEU A 133 -3.56 8.14 -6.44
CA LEU A 133 -4.79 8.43 -5.70
C LEU A 133 -5.97 8.71 -6.63
N ALA A 134 -5.74 9.42 -7.73
CA ALA A 134 -6.78 9.77 -8.69
C ALA A 134 -7.16 8.61 -9.61
N ASP A 135 -6.14 7.92 -10.16
CA ASP A 135 -6.32 7.04 -11.32
C ASP A 135 -5.93 5.57 -11.05
N GLY A 136 -5.37 5.27 -9.87
CA GLY A 136 -4.92 3.93 -9.52
C GLY A 136 -6.05 2.92 -9.34
N ASN A 137 -7.05 3.24 -8.51
CA ASN A 137 -8.20 2.36 -8.24
C ASN A 137 -9.51 2.91 -8.84
N THR A 138 -9.66 2.76 -10.16
CA THR A 138 -10.82 3.28 -10.90
C THR A 138 -11.81 2.18 -11.30
N THR A 139 -13.06 2.57 -11.62
CA THR A 139 -14.06 1.62 -12.14
C THR A 139 -13.57 0.91 -13.41
N PRO A 140 -12.99 1.59 -14.42
CA PRO A 140 -12.44 0.90 -15.59
C PRO A 140 -11.37 -0.15 -15.24
N ALA A 141 -10.43 0.17 -14.34
CA ALA A 141 -9.40 -0.78 -13.93
C ALA A 141 -10.00 -2.00 -13.23
N ARG A 142 -10.93 -1.80 -12.29
CA ARG A 142 -11.62 -2.89 -11.59
C ARG A 142 -12.46 -3.75 -12.53
N SER A 143 -13.21 -3.13 -13.44
CA SER A 143 -14.03 -3.86 -14.42
C SER A 143 -13.14 -4.71 -15.32
N ARG A 144 -12.03 -4.17 -15.81
CA ARG A 144 -11.09 -4.92 -16.65
C ARG A 144 -10.45 -6.08 -15.91
N LEU A 145 -10.06 -5.87 -14.65
CA LEU A 145 -9.54 -6.94 -13.80
C LEU A 145 -10.58 -8.06 -13.64
N VAL A 146 -11.84 -7.74 -13.39
CA VAL A 146 -12.93 -8.73 -13.27
C VAL A 146 -13.14 -9.51 -14.58
N GLU A 147 -13.11 -8.85 -15.74
CA GLU A 147 -13.18 -9.54 -17.04
C GLU A 147 -12.04 -10.57 -17.18
N LEU A 148 -10.81 -10.15 -16.89
CA LEU A 148 -9.65 -11.05 -16.92
C LEU A 148 -9.78 -12.21 -15.93
N MET A 149 -10.30 -11.96 -14.73
CA MET A 149 -10.56 -13.01 -13.73
C MET A 149 -11.61 -14.03 -14.22
N GLN A 150 -12.65 -13.59 -14.93
CA GLN A 150 -13.66 -14.48 -15.51
C GLN A 150 -13.08 -15.35 -16.63
N ASP A 151 -12.18 -14.78 -17.43
CA ASP A 151 -11.49 -15.48 -18.53
C ASP A 151 -10.34 -16.38 -18.03
N ASN A 152 -9.95 -16.28 -16.75
CA ASN A 152 -8.83 -17.01 -16.13
C ASN A 152 -9.17 -18.47 -15.73
N ILE A 153 -10.06 -19.13 -16.47
CA ILE A 153 -10.51 -20.50 -16.16
C ILE A 153 -9.34 -21.48 -16.26
N GLY A 154 -9.13 -22.27 -15.20
CA GLY A 154 -8.09 -23.31 -15.16
C GLY A 154 -6.80 -22.89 -14.45
N HIS A 155 -6.67 -21.61 -14.07
CA HIS A 155 -5.57 -21.14 -13.21
C HIS A 155 -5.96 -21.19 -11.72
N ALA A 156 -4.98 -21.51 -10.87
CA ALA A 156 -5.20 -21.62 -9.41
C ALA A 156 -5.28 -20.26 -8.69
N THR A 157 -4.74 -19.20 -9.30
CA THR A 157 -4.68 -17.84 -8.76
C THR A 157 -5.07 -16.81 -9.82
N PHE A 158 -5.48 -15.63 -9.38
CA PHE A 158 -5.64 -14.47 -10.26
C PHE A 158 -4.31 -13.72 -10.34
N GLY A 159 -3.68 -13.82 -11.50
CA GLY A 159 -2.30 -13.37 -11.72
C GLY A 159 -1.25 -14.39 -11.27
N ALA A 160 -0.07 -14.28 -11.85
CA ALA A 160 1.08 -15.10 -11.52
C ALA A 160 1.58 -14.81 -10.10
N THR A 161 1.88 -15.85 -9.33
CA THR A 161 2.37 -15.72 -7.95
C THR A 161 3.84 -15.31 -7.87
N GLY A 162 4.63 -15.63 -8.90
CA GLY A 162 6.08 -15.48 -8.90
C GLY A 162 6.81 -16.52 -8.04
N LEU A 163 6.14 -17.62 -7.69
CA LEU A 163 6.77 -18.80 -7.09
C LEU A 163 7.47 -19.64 -8.17
N ASP A 164 8.44 -20.44 -7.74
CA ASP A 164 9.08 -21.47 -8.55
C ASP A 164 8.12 -22.63 -8.86
N GLU A 165 8.55 -23.50 -9.78
CA GLU A 165 7.83 -24.75 -10.14
C GLU A 165 8.06 -25.87 -9.11
#